data_AF-V4B4R0-F1
#
_entry.id   AF-V4B4R0-F1
#
_cell.length_a   1.000
_cell.length_b   1.000
_cell.length_c   1.000
_cell.angle_alpha   90.00
_cell.angle_beta   90.00
_cell.angle_gamma   90.00
#
_symmetry.space_group_name_H-M   'P 1'
#
loop_
_entity.id
_entity.type
_entity.pdbx_description
1 polymer ?
#
loop_
_entity_poly.entity_id
_entity_poly.type
_entity_poly.pdbx_seq_one_letter_code
_entity_poly.pdbx_strand_id
1 'polypeptide(L)'
;WTEWFSRDSPSYSGDHENIYDLSQTYPNKVCSNPTEIDARMKGNQNGLVGDMVIYTLSLGFKCINRHQFDGQCNDYEVRFCC
;
A
#
# COMPACT_ATOMS: atom_id res chain seq x y z
N TRP A 1 -6.89 7.62 11.95
CA TRP A 1 -6.71 6.40 11.11
C TRP A 1 -7.88 6.23 10.17
N THR A 2 -7.62 6.11 8.87
CA THR A 2 -8.62 5.80 7.85
C THR A 2 -9.05 4.32 7.87
N GLU A 3 -10.03 3.96 7.03
CA GLU A 3 -10.24 2.57 6.63
C GLU A 3 -9.01 2.03 5.85
N TRP A 4 -8.97 0.70 5.65
CA TRP A 4 -7.96 0.06 4.82
C TRP A 4 -8.32 0.20 3.34
N PHE A 5 -7.33 0.50 2.52
CA PHE A 5 -7.46 0.62 1.08
C PHE A 5 -6.52 -0.35 0.37
N SER A 6 -7.05 -1.05 -0.63
CA SER A 6 -6.29 -1.87 -1.57
C SER A 6 -6.91 -1.65 -2.95
N ARG A 7 -6.25 -0.82 -3.75
CA ARG A 7 -6.69 -0.41 -5.09
C ARG A 7 -5.94 -1.15 -6.18
N ASP A 8 -4.71 -1.55 -5.91
CA ASP A 8 -3.91 -2.35 -6.83
C ASP A 8 -3.93 -3.82 -6.40
N SER A 9 -3.41 -4.68 -7.27
CA SER A 9 -3.20 -6.08 -6.96
C SER A 9 -1.89 -6.50 -7.62
N PRO A 10 -1.16 -7.48 -7.06
CA PRO A 10 0.18 -7.85 -7.48
C PRO A 10 0.20 -8.36 -8.91
N SER A 11 0.38 -7.44 -9.85
CA SER A 11 0.26 -7.66 -11.28
C SER A 11 1.24 -6.76 -12.02
N TYR A 12 1.66 -7.19 -13.22
CA TYR A 12 2.69 -6.50 -14.02
C TYR A 12 3.96 -6.16 -13.20
N SER A 13 4.02 -4.96 -12.65
CA SER A 13 5.19 -4.40 -11.97
C SER A 13 5.24 -4.62 -10.46
N GLY A 14 4.13 -5.00 -9.81
CA GLY A 14 4.07 -5.13 -8.36
C GLY A 14 2.68 -4.80 -7.83
N ASP A 15 2.67 -4.29 -6.60
CA ASP A 15 1.46 -3.82 -5.93
C ASP A 15 1.70 -2.41 -5.38
N HIS A 16 0.90 -1.45 -5.83
CA HIS A 16 1.14 -0.02 -5.63
C HIS A 16 -0.06 0.68 -5.00
N GLU A 17 0.04 0.94 -3.70
CA GLU A 17 -0.96 1.69 -2.93
C GLU A 17 -0.53 3.16 -2.77
N ASN A 18 -0.49 3.87 -3.90
CA ASN A 18 -0.07 5.27 -3.96
C ASN A 18 -1.15 6.21 -3.41
N ILE A 19 -0.76 7.21 -2.62
CA ILE A 19 -1.70 8.21 -2.08
C ILE A 19 -2.47 8.93 -3.19
N TYR A 20 -1.78 9.30 -4.28
CA TYR A 20 -2.44 9.97 -5.40
C TYR A 20 -3.54 9.09 -6.02
N ASP A 21 -3.21 7.85 -6.40
CA ASP A 21 -4.16 6.94 -7.04
C ASP A 21 -5.30 6.54 -6.11
N LEU A 22 -5.00 6.35 -4.83
CA LEU A 22 -5.98 6.12 -3.77
C LEU A 22 -6.93 7.32 -3.60
N SER A 23 -6.42 8.54 -3.61
CA SER A 23 -7.25 9.75 -3.48
C SER A 23 -8.20 9.95 -4.67
N GLN A 24 -7.80 9.50 -5.88
CA GLN A 24 -8.66 9.52 -7.06
C GLN A 24 -9.73 8.43 -7.01
N THR A 25 -9.36 7.24 -6.51
CA THR A 25 -10.25 6.07 -6.43
C THR A 25 -11.25 6.19 -5.28
N TYR A 26 -10.83 6.80 -4.15
CA TYR A 26 -11.62 6.99 -2.94
C TYR A 26 -11.68 8.48 -2.55
N PRO A 27 -12.43 9.31 -3.29
CA PRO A 27 -12.53 10.74 -3.04
C PRO A 27 -12.98 11.03 -1.61
N ASN A 28 -12.29 11.96 -0.93
CA ASN A 28 -12.56 12.40 0.44
C ASN A 28 -12.40 11.33 1.54
N LYS A 29 -11.86 10.14 1.22
CA LYS A 29 -11.58 9.08 2.20
C LYS A 29 -10.10 8.98 2.58
N VAL A 30 -9.23 9.42 1.68
CA VAL A 30 -7.77 9.45 1.87
C VAL A 30 -7.37 10.87 2.26
N CYS A 31 -6.61 11.02 3.35
CA CYS A 31 -6.13 12.33 3.76
C CYS A 31 -4.94 12.79 2.91
N SER A 32 -4.92 14.07 2.54
CA SER A 32 -3.90 14.65 1.67
C SER A 32 -2.52 14.80 2.32
N ASN A 33 -2.45 14.75 3.65
CA ASN A 33 -1.20 14.92 4.40
C ASN A 33 -1.18 13.98 5.62
N PRO A 34 -0.93 12.68 5.43
CA PRO A 34 -0.89 11.72 6.51
C PRO A 34 0.36 11.91 7.39
N THR A 35 0.22 11.64 8.68
CA THR A 35 1.33 11.64 9.66
C THR A 35 1.96 10.26 9.84
N GLU A 36 1.23 9.21 9.50
CA GLU A 36 1.70 7.83 9.56
C GLU A 36 1.02 7.00 8.45
N ILE A 37 1.70 5.93 8.03
CA ILE A 37 1.17 4.91 7.13
C ILE A 37 1.31 3.55 7.82
N ASP A 38 0.23 2.78 7.80
CA ASP A 38 0.22 1.39 8.25
C ASP A 38 -0.14 0.53 7.03
N ALA A 39 0.57 -0.58 6.87
CA ALA A 39 0.52 -1.44 5.70
C ALA A 39 0.60 -2.90 6.12
N ARG A 40 -0.21 -3.75 5.47
CA ARG A 40 -0.26 -5.18 5.75
C ARG A 40 -0.74 -5.96 4.53
N MET A 41 -0.49 -7.27 4.51
CA MET A 41 -1.09 -8.12 3.49
C MET A 41 -2.61 -8.08 3.61
N LYS A 42 -3.29 -7.95 2.48
CA LYS A 42 -4.74 -7.85 2.40
C LYS A 42 -5.41 -9.06 3.04
N GLY A 43 -6.33 -8.81 3.97
CA GLY A 43 -7.03 -9.85 4.71
C GLY A 43 -6.20 -10.56 5.79
N ASN A 44 -4.94 -10.15 6.01
CA ASN A 44 -4.11 -10.63 7.11
C ASN A 44 -4.05 -9.60 8.24
N GLN A 45 -3.94 -10.05 9.50
CA GLN A 45 -3.68 -9.17 10.64
C GLN A 45 -2.19 -9.05 10.96
N ASN A 46 -1.37 -9.93 10.41
CA ASN A 46 0.08 -9.80 10.48
C ASN A 46 0.49 -8.66 9.54
N GLY A 47 1.36 -7.77 10.00
CA GLY A 47 1.86 -6.62 9.25
C GLY A 47 2.73 -7.01 8.04
N LEU A 48 3.67 -6.14 7.68
CA LEU A 48 4.61 -6.41 6.58
C LEU A 48 5.49 -7.63 6.90
N VAL A 49 5.36 -8.70 6.11
CA VAL A 49 6.17 -9.92 6.23
C VAL A 49 6.61 -10.37 4.84
N GLY A 50 7.88 -10.75 4.69
CA GLY A 50 8.38 -11.42 3.48
C GLY A 50 8.89 -10.49 2.39
N ASP A 51 8.11 -9.48 2.00
CA ASP A 51 8.46 -8.65 0.84
C ASP A 51 9.36 -7.45 1.18
N MET A 52 10.20 -7.09 0.22
CA MET A 52 10.89 -5.81 0.18
C MET A 52 9.94 -4.73 -0.32
N VAL A 53 9.56 -3.83 0.59
CA VAL A 53 8.57 -2.77 0.35
C VAL A 53 9.17 -1.37 0.52
N ILE A 54 8.58 -0.39 -0.15
CA ILE A 54 8.94 1.03 -0.07
C ILE A 54 7.69 1.80 0.34
N TYR A 55 7.77 2.59 1.41
CA TYR A 55 6.67 3.47 1.80
C TYR A 55 7.15 4.80 2.34
N THR A 56 6.42 5.86 2.01
CA THR A 56 6.65 7.22 2.51
C THR A 56 5.33 7.98 2.60
N LEU A 57 5.26 9.00 3.46
CA LEU A 57 4.04 9.81 3.64
C LEU A 57 3.64 10.61 2.38
N SER A 58 4.56 10.87 1.46
CA SER A 58 4.29 11.60 0.22
C SER A 58 3.90 10.70 -0.95
N LEU A 59 4.38 9.46 -0.99
CA LEU A 59 4.13 8.53 -2.09
C LEU A 59 3.04 7.51 -1.78
N GLY A 60 2.88 7.11 -0.51
CA GLY A 60 2.10 5.94 -0.12
C GLY A 60 2.99 4.71 0.03
N PHE A 61 2.56 3.57 -0.50
CA PHE A 61 3.22 2.28 -0.38
C PHE A 61 3.43 1.63 -1.75
N LYS A 62 4.55 0.90 -1.90
CA LYS A 62 4.87 0.11 -3.08
C LYS A 62 5.58 -1.18 -2.71
N CYS A 63 5.17 -2.25 -3.35
CA CYS A 63 5.97 -3.44 -3.57
C CYS A 63 6.28 -3.56 -5.06
N ILE A 64 7.51 -3.96 -5.42
CA ILE A 64 7.93 -4.13 -6.81
C ILE A 64 8.34 -5.59 -7.06
N ASN A 65 7.68 -6.26 -8.02
CA ASN A 65 7.87 -7.69 -8.33
C ASN A 65 9.35 -8.06 -8.53
N ARG A 66 10.08 -7.30 -9.35
CA ARG A 66 11.50 -7.55 -9.67
C ARG A 66 12.46 -7.41 -8.47
N HIS A 67 11.99 -6.89 -7.34
CA HIS A 67 12.77 -6.76 -6.11
C HIS A 67 12.49 -7.89 -5.13
N GLN A 68 11.49 -8.73 -5.40
CA GLN A 68 11.13 -9.86 -4.53
C GLN A 68 11.92 -11.11 -4.88
N PHE A 69 12.16 -11.96 -3.88
CA PHE A 69 12.94 -13.18 -4.04
C PHE A 69 12.24 -14.21 -4.94
N ASP A 70 10.94 -14.37 -4.79
CA ASP A 70 10.07 -15.22 -5.61
C ASP A 70 9.60 -14.51 -6.91
N GLY A 71 9.99 -13.25 -7.09
CA GLY A 71 9.64 -12.44 -8.26
C GLY A 71 8.23 -11.89 -8.24
N GLN A 72 7.49 -11.99 -7.13
CA GLN A 72 6.11 -11.52 -7.03
C GLN A 72 5.84 -10.86 -5.67
N CYS A 73 5.13 -9.74 -5.70
CA CYS A 73 4.60 -9.11 -4.49
C CYS A 73 3.39 -9.86 -3.96
N ASN A 74 3.20 -9.82 -2.64
CA ASN A 74 1.90 -10.09 -2.05
C ASN A 74 0.91 -8.94 -2.32
N ASP A 75 -0.38 -9.21 -2.09
CA ASP A 75 -1.44 -8.20 -2.17
C ASP A 75 -1.51 -7.44 -0.85
N TYR A 76 -1.35 -6.12 -0.87
CA TYR A 76 -1.30 -5.26 0.31
C TYR A 76 -2.51 -4.34 0.40
N GLU A 77 -2.80 -3.95 1.64
CA GLU A 77 -3.69 -2.84 1.94
C GLU A 77 -3.00 -1.85 2.88
N VAL A 78 -3.36 -0.58 2.75
CA VAL A 78 -2.81 0.53 3.55
C VAL A 78 -3.90 1.33 4.24
N ARG A 79 -3.55 1.93 5.37
CA ARG A 79 -4.35 2.97 6.02
C ARG A 79 -3.45 4.10 6.50
N PHE A 80 -4.05 5.26 6.69
CA PHE A 80 -3.31 6.48 6.99
C PHE A 80 -3.72 7.05 8.35
N CYS A 81 -2.73 7.56 9.09
CA CYS A 81 -2.99 8.34 10.29
C CYS A 81 -3.11 9.82 9.95
N CYS A 82 -4.28 10.30 10.28
CA CYS A 82 -4.81 11.65 10.28
C CYS A 82 -5.97 11.57 11.30
#